data_AF-G9KMR4-F1
#
_entry.id   AF-G9KMR4-F1
#
_cell.length_a   1.000
_cell.length_b   1.000
_cell.length_c   1.000
_cell.angle_alpha   90.00
_cell.angle_beta   90.00
_cell.angle_gamma   90.00
#
_symmetry.space_group_name_H-M   'P 1'
#
loop_
_entity.id
_entity.type
_entity.pdbx_description
1 polymer ?
#
loop_
_entity_poly.entity_id
_entity_poly.type
_entity_poly.pdbx_seq_one_letter_code
_entity_poly.pdbx_strand_id
1 'polypeptide(L)'
;QEVLENLKDRWYQADSPPSDLLLTEDEFLSFLHPEHSRGMLKFMAKEIVRDLDQDGDKQLSLPEFISLPVGTVENQQGQDIDDSWVRDRKKEFEELI
;
A
#
# COMPACT_ATOMS: atom_id res chain seq x y z
N GLN A 1 -1.77 -9.57 -14.58
CA GLN A 1 -3.01 -8.90 -15.03
C GLN A 1 -3.50 -7.90 -13.99
N GLU A 2 -3.55 -8.28 -12.70
CA GLU A 2 -3.89 -7.40 -11.56
C GLU A 2 -2.95 -6.19 -11.37
N VAL A 3 -1.63 -6.39 -11.55
CA VAL A 3 -0.62 -5.30 -11.45
C VAL A 3 -0.88 -4.16 -12.45
N LEU A 4 -1.29 -4.50 -13.68
CA LEU A 4 -1.56 -3.51 -14.73
C LEU A 4 -2.83 -2.68 -14.43
N GLU A 5 -3.85 -3.32 -13.84
CA GLU A 5 -5.07 -2.62 -13.40
C GLU A 5 -4.75 -1.69 -12.21
N ASN A 6 -3.93 -2.12 -11.25
CA ASN A 6 -3.50 -1.26 -10.14
C ASN A 6 -2.71 -0.03 -10.63
N LEU A 7 -1.75 -0.24 -11.54
CA LEU A 7 -0.98 0.86 -12.14
C LEU A 7 -1.88 1.84 -12.90
N LYS A 8 -2.89 1.34 -13.61
CA LYS A 8 -3.87 2.16 -14.31
C LYS A 8 -4.73 2.97 -13.34
N ASP A 9 -5.21 2.37 -12.26
CA ASP A 9 -5.97 3.09 -11.22
C ASP A 9 -5.13 4.18 -10.57
N ARG A 10 -3.86 3.89 -10.24
CA ARG A 10 -2.92 4.89 -9.70
C ARG A 10 -2.67 6.03 -10.67
N TRP A 11 -2.54 5.75 -11.96
CA TRP A 11 -2.39 6.79 -12.99
C TRP A 11 -3.58 7.75 -12.98
N TYR A 12 -4.81 7.22 -12.99
CA TYR A 12 -6.02 8.06 -12.97
C TYR A 12 -6.20 8.85 -11.68
N GLN A 13 -5.74 8.33 -10.55
CA GLN A 13 -5.80 9.06 -9.29
C GLN A 13 -4.73 10.14 -9.17
N ALA A 14 -3.59 9.95 -9.83
CA ALA A 14 -2.51 10.93 -9.87
C ALA A 14 -2.81 12.10 -10.82
N ASP A 15 -3.45 11.84 -11.97
CA ASP A 15 -3.94 12.82 -12.96
C ASP A 15 -5.05 13.69 -12.36
N SER A 16 -4.63 14.75 -11.67
CA SER A 16 -5.51 15.57 -10.85
C SER A 16 -6.30 16.55 -11.72
N PRO A 17 -7.51 16.96 -11.32
CA PRO A 17 -8.30 17.87 -12.15
C PRO A 17 -7.57 19.18 -12.52
N PRO A 18 -7.56 19.61 -13.79
CA PRO A 18 -8.26 18.98 -14.93
C PRO A 18 -7.49 17.76 -15.48
N SER A 19 -8.16 16.61 -15.49
CA SER A 19 -7.59 15.37 -16.03
C SER A 19 -7.45 15.48 -17.55
N ASP A 20 -6.23 15.29 -18.04
CA ASP A 20 -5.88 15.33 -19.46
C ASP A 20 -5.16 14.04 -19.93
N LEU A 21 -5.08 13.03 -19.05
CA LEU A 21 -4.38 11.77 -19.25
C LEU A 21 -2.86 11.92 -19.41
N LEU A 22 -2.30 13.03 -18.97
CA LEU A 22 -0.87 13.27 -18.84
C LEU A 22 -0.56 13.46 -17.35
N LEU A 23 0.71 13.24 -16.98
CA LEU A 23 1.18 13.55 -15.64
C LEU A 23 2.21 14.66 -15.75
N THR A 24 1.95 15.78 -15.09
CA THR A 24 2.96 16.80 -14.79
C THR A 24 4.03 16.24 -13.83
N GLU A 25 5.09 17.00 -13.58
CA GLU A 25 6.16 16.56 -12.65
C GLU A 25 5.61 16.25 -11.25
N ASP A 26 4.75 17.09 -10.70
CA ASP A 26 4.11 16.89 -9.39
C ASP A 26 3.17 15.67 -9.38
N GLU A 27 2.43 15.42 -10.46
CA GLU A 27 1.53 14.28 -10.58
C GLU A 27 2.29 12.98 -10.78
N PHE A 28 3.41 13.01 -11.53
CA PHE A 28 4.30 11.87 -11.67
C PHE A 28 5.01 11.53 -10.35
N LEU A 29 5.44 12.55 -9.59
CA LEU A 29 5.92 12.35 -8.23
C LEU A 29 4.84 11.76 -7.34
N SER A 30 3.59 12.20 -7.46
CA SER A 30 2.45 11.63 -6.71
C SER A 30 2.13 10.18 -7.11
N PHE A 31 2.37 9.83 -8.37
CA PHE A 31 2.19 8.47 -8.90
C PHE A 31 3.24 7.49 -8.32
N LEU A 32 4.51 7.91 -8.27
CA LEU A 32 5.60 7.08 -7.72
C LEU A 32 5.69 7.11 -6.19
N HIS A 33 5.44 8.28 -5.60
CA HIS A 33 5.49 8.55 -4.16
C HIS A 33 4.12 9.04 -3.67
N PRO A 34 3.10 8.14 -3.64
CA PRO A 34 1.77 8.51 -3.19
C PRO A 34 1.76 9.03 -1.74
N GLU A 35 2.76 8.70 -0.93
CA GLU A 35 3.00 9.22 0.42
C GLU A 35 3.19 10.75 0.50
N HIS A 36 3.62 11.39 -0.59
CA HIS A 36 3.88 12.83 -0.64
C HIS A 36 2.67 13.63 -1.13
N SER A 37 1.62 12.96 -1.63
CA SER A 37 0.40 13.62 -2.08
C SER A 37 -0.76 13.28 -1.16
N ARG A 38 -1.45 14.29 -0.62
CA ARG A 38 -2.55 14.09 0.33
C ARG A 38 -3.71 13.28 -0.27
N GLY A 39 -3.97 13.44 -1.56
CA GLY A 39 -5.00 12.68 -2.28
C GLY A 39 -4.60 11.21 -2.45
N MET A 40 -3.37 11.01 -2.94
CA MET A 40 -2.82 9.69 -3.19
C MET A 40 -2.49 8.89 -1.94
N LEU A 41 -2.10 9.54 -0.84
CA LEU A 41 -1.84 8.92 0.45
C LEU A 41 -3.10 8.20 0.97
N LYS A 42 -4.27 8.84 0.83
CA LYS A 42 -5.54 8.21 1.23
C LYS A 42 -5.90 7.04 0.32
N PHE A 43 -5.54 7.09 -0.96
CA PHE A 43 -5.72 5.98 -1.89
C PHE A 43 -4.80 4.80 -1.51
N MET A 44 -3.51 5.07 -1.31
CA MET A 44 -2.52 4.08 -0.86
C MET A 44 -2.96 3.40 0.44
N ALA A 45 -3.41 4.16 1.45
CA ALA A 45 -3.87 3.59 2.71
C ALA A 45 -5.08 2.64 2.52
N LYS A 46 -6.02 2.98 1.63
CA LYS A 46 -7.16 2.10 1.33
C LYS A 46 -6.74 0.83 0.61
N GLU A 47 -5.76 0.90 -0.28
CA GLU A 47 -5.21 -0.29 -0.92
C GLU A 47 -4.54 -1.21 0.10
N ILE A 48 -3.67 -0.66 0.95
CA ILE A 48 -3.01 -1.42 2.01
C ILE A 48 -4.04 -2.12 2.91
N VAL A 49 -5.11 -1.42 3.31
CA VAL A 49 -6.18 -2.04 4.11
C VAL A 49 -6.86 -3.15 3.31
N ARG A 50 -7.27 -2.91 2.07
CA ARG A 50 -7.94 -3.91 1.22
C ARG A 50 -7.09 -5.17 1.02
N ASP A 51 -5.78 -5.00 0.86
CA ASP A 51 -4.87 -6.10 0.53
C ASP A 51 -4.51 -6.94 1.77
N LEU A 52 -4.65 -6.39 2.97
CA LEU A 52 -4.35 -7.07 4.24
C LEU A 52 -5.58 -7.54 5.01
N ASP A 53 -6.75 -6.94 4.74
CA ASP A 53 -8.02 -7.28 5.36
C ASP A 53 -8.47 -8.69 4.91
N GLN A 54 -8.25 -9.68 5.75
CA GLN A 54 -8.55 -11.08 5.48
C GLN A 54 -9.97 -11.45 5.89
N ASP A 55 -10.52 -10.78 6.90
CA ASP A 55 -11.87 -11.04 7.40
C ASP A 55 -12.96 -10.16 6.77
N GLY A 56 -12.58 -9.13 6.02
CA GLY A 56 -13.44 -8.25 5.26
C GLY A 56 -14.13 -7.16 6.08
N ASP A 57 -13.66 -6.91 7.32
CA ASP A 57 -14.27 -5.93 8.22
C ASP A 57 -13.84 -4.47 7.95
N LYS A 58 -12.91 -4.27 7.00
CA LYS A 58 -12.32 -2.98 6.58
C LYS A 58 -11.47 -2.31 7.66
N GLN A 59 -11.02 -3.07 8.64
CA GLN A 59 -10.06 -2.69 9.66
C GLN A 59 -8.86 -3.63 9.55
N LEU A 60 -7.78 -3.31 10.25
CA LEU A 60 -6.64 -4.20 10.35
C LEU A 60 -6.52 -4.65 11.79
N SER A 61 -6.76 -5.95 12.00
CA SER A 61 -6.39 -6.61 13.24
C SER A 61 -4.85 -6.70 13.34
N LEU A 62 -4.35 -6.88 14.56
CA LEU A 62 -2.91 -7.01 14.79
C LEU A 62 -2.27 -8.13 13.92
N PRO A 63 -2.86 -9.34 13.81
CA PRO A 63 -2.34 -10.38 12.92
C PRO A 63 -2.27 -9.98 11.44
N GLU A 64 -3.26 -9.24 10.95
CA GLU A 64 -3.29 -8.75 9.55
C GLU A 64 -2.22 -7.70 9.31
N PHE A 65 -2.06 -6.76 10.26
CA PHE A 65 -1.06 -5.70 10.16
C PHE A 65 0.39 -6.22 10.10
N ILE A 66 0.72 -7.21 10.94
CA ILE A 66 2.07 -7.79 10.99
C ILE A 66 2.36 -8.77 9.85
N SER A 67 1.40 -9.05 8.97
CA SER A 67 1.60 -9.96 7.83
C SER A 67 2.33 -9.30 6.65
N LEU A 68 2.55 -7.98 6.69
CA LEU A 68 3.25 -7.22 5.65
C LEU A 68 4.76 -7.49 5.62
N PRO A 69 5.35 -8.10 4.58
CA PRO A 69 6.80 -8.13 4.47
C PRO A 69 7.38 -6.70 4.47
N VAL A 70 8.46 -6.49 5.22
CA VAL A 70 9.19 -5.21 5.27
C VAL A 70 9.63 -4.79 3.86
N GLY A 71 9.19 -3.61 3.39
CA GLY A 71 9.62 -3.02 2.11
C GLY A 71 8.59 -3.04 0.97
N THR A 72 7.31 -3.33 1.26
CA THR A 72 6.22 -3.39 0.26
C THR A 72 5.73 -2.05 -0.30
N VAL A 73 6.39 -0.92 0.02
CA VAL A 73 6.25 0.27 -0.83
C VAL A 73 6.93 0.08 -2.21
N GLU A 74 7.88 -0.88 -2.35
CA GLU A 74 8.64 -1.00 -3.61
C GLU A 74 8.78 -2.42 -4.22
N ASN A 75 8.54 -3.52 -3.51
CA ASN A 75 8.88 -4.85 -4.07
C ASN A 75 7.67 -5.75 -4.34
N GLN A 76 7.10 -5.57 -5.54
CA GLN A 76 6.26 -6.56 -6.20
C GLN A 76 7.14 -7.71 -6.76
N GLN A 77 7.47 -8.71 -5.93
CA GLN A 77 7.70 -10.10 -6.35
C GLN A 77 8.11 -11.00 -5.17
N GLY A 78 7.16 -11.82 -4.71
CA GLY A 78 7.43 -13.20 -4.30
C GLY A 78 8.45 -13.43 -3.19
N GLN A 79 8.42 -12.66 -2.10
CA GLN A 79 9.08 -13.11 -0.87
C GLN A 79 8.08 -13.87 -0.03
N ASP A 80 8.29 -15.18 0.09
CA ASP A 80 7.72 -15.99 1.16
C ASP A 80 7.95 -15.22 2.46
N ILE A 81 6.85 -14.79 3.07
CA ILE A 81 6.87 -14.05 4.32
C ILE A 81 7.54 -14.98 5.33
N ASP A 82 8.74 -14.65 5.78
CA ASP A 82 9.46 -15.48 6.74
C ASP A 82 8.63 -15.52 8.04
N ASP A 83 8.08 -16.69 8.38
CA ASP A 83 7.32 -16.92 9.62
C ASP A 83 8.07 -16.41 10.86
N SER A 84 9.40 -16.43 10.84
CA SER A 84 10.22 -15.88 11.92
C SER A 84 10.11 -14.36 12.04
N TRP A 85 10.03 -13.64 10.91
CA TRP A 85 9.85 -12.20 10.87
C TRP A 85 8.47 -11.78 11.42
N VAL A 86 7.41 -12.49 11.03
CA VAL A 86 6.05 -12.23 11.55
C VAL A 86 6.00 -12.43 13.06
N ARG A 87 6.61 -13.52 13.55
CA ARG A 87 6.68 -13.83 14.98
C ARG A 87 7.45 -12.77 15.77
N ASP A 88 8.58 -12.30 15.26
CA ASP A 88 9.41 -11.31 15.92
C ASP A 88 8.69 -9.94 15.97
N ARG A 89 8.01 -9.55 14.87
CA ARG A 89 7.18 -8.34 14.83
C ARG A 89 5.98 -8.40 15.76
N LYS A 90 5.31 -9.54 15.84
CA LYS A 90 4.20 -9.75 16.78
C LYS A 90 4.67 -9.50 18.22
N LYS A 91 5.79 -10.10 18.59
CA LYS A 91 6.35 -9.99 19.94
C LYS A 91 6.75 -8.56 20.28
N GLU A 92 7.43 -7.86 19.38
CA GLU A 92 7.82 -6.47 19.60
C GLU A 92 6.59 -5.56 19.75
N PHE A 93 5.55 -5.79 18.95
CA PHE A 93 4.32 -5.00 19.06
C PHE A 93 3.59 -5.28 20.37
N GLU A 94 3.48 -6.55 20.80
CA GLU A 94 2.90 -6.94 22.10
C GLU A 94 3.69 -6.41 23.30
N GLU A 95 5.00 -6.15 23.17
CA GLU A 95 5.83 -5.59 24.25
C GLU A 95 5.72 -4.05 24.37
N LEU A 96 5.19 -3.36 23.35
CA LEU A 96 5.17 -1.88 23.27
C LEU A 96 3.83 -1.23 23.62
N ILE A 97 2.73 -1.96 23.62
CA ILE A 97 1.36 -1.49 23.95
C ILE A 97 0.79 -2.24 25.15
#